data_AF-A0A256ZM91-F1
#
_entry.id   AF-A0A256ZM91-F1
#
_cell.length_a   1.000
_cell.length_b   1.000
_cell.length_c   1.000
_cell.angle_alpha   90.00
_cell.angle_beta   90.00
_cell.angle_gamma   90.00
#
_symmetry.space_group_name_H-M   'P 1'
#
loop_
_entity.id
_entity.type
_entity.pdbx_description
1 polymer ?
#
loop_
_entity_poly.entity_id
_entity_poly.type
_entity_poly.pdbx_seq_one_letter_code
_entity_poly.pdbx_strand_id
1 'polypeptide(L)'
;MLSVPLTSICLLILSAGITLAEYNYTDGSYAMWDSTDPIPPEIINNPGVVGVLTGARWFEIEPEEGVYDWSKLDAKISQAEQAGFKVTLKIQASPAWAPDWLRNNPGVQKINVVDINPYHEMSYCKELSYPVFWDSIFHEKKKELIREAGGDIIQT
;
A
#
# COMPACT_ATOMS: atom_id res chain seq x y z
N MET A 1 -34.67 63.15 -42.47
CA MET A 1 -33.44 62.66 -41.80
C MET A 1 -33.78 61.32 -41.19
N LEU A 2 -33.03 60.29 -41.58
CA LEU A 2 -33.33 58.87 -41.43
C LEU A 2 -33.17 58.38 -39.99
N SER A 3 -34.11 57.58 -39.51
CA SER A 3 -34.00 56.79 -38.28
C SER A 3 -33.09 55.58 -38.52
N VAL A 4 -32.07 55.39 -37.68
CA VAL A 4 -31.26 54.17 -37.66
C VAL A 4 -31.80 53.29 -36.53
N PRO A 5 -32.23 52.03 -36.77
CA PRO A 5 -32.64 51.14 -35.71
C PRO A 5 -31.41 50.55 -35.01
N LEU A 6 -31.42 50.53 -33.68
CA LEU A 6 -30.54 49.69 -32.87
C LEU A 6 -30.89 48.23 -33.14
N THR A 7 -30.16 47.56 -34.03
CA THR A 7 -30.13 46.10 -34.06
C THR A 7 -29.35 45.61 -32.84
N SER A 8 -30.11 45.08 -31.88
CA SER A 8 -29.66 44.26 -30.77
C SER A 8 -28.78 43.13 -31.30
N ILE A 9 -27.47 43.26 -31.10
CA ILE A 9 -26.53 42.16 -31.25
C ILE A 9 -26.72 41.30 -30.00
N CYS A 10 -27.63 40.32 -30.10
CA CYS A 10 -27.61 39.16 -29.22
C CYS A 10 -26.25 38.50 -29.39
N LEU A 11 -25.36 38.74 -28.42
CA LEU A 11 -24.14 37.98 -28.25
C LEU A 11 -24.57 36.56 -27.88
N LEU A 12 -24.79 35.72 -28.90
CA LEU A 12 -24.79 34.28 -28.75
C LEU A 12 -23.37 33.92 -28.30
N ILE A 13 -23.16 33.90 -26.98
CA ILE A 13 -22.04 33.18 -26.41
C ILE A 13 -22.39 31.72 -26.68
N LEU A 14 -21.92 31.22 -27.83
CA LEU A 14 -21.74 29.80 -28.03
C LEU A 14 -20.73 29.40 -26.94
N SER A 15 -21.22 29.01 -25.76
CA SER A 15 -20.44 28.13 -24.90
C SER A 15 -20.33 26.86 -25.71
N ALA A 16 -19.30 26.76 -26.55
CA ALA A 16 -18.78 25.47 -26.94
C ALA A 16 -18.53 24.77 -25.60
N GLY A 17 -19.47 23.92 -25.20
CA GLY A 17 -19.27 23.01 -24.10
C GLY A 17 -17.99 22.29 -24.46
N ILE A 18 -16.91 22.62 -23.77
CA ILE A 18 -15.75 21.77 -23.78
C ILE A 18 -16.26 20.54 -23.05
N THR A 19 -16.78 19.58 -23.82
CA THR A 19 -16.88 18.21 -23.35
C THR A 19 -15.42 17.86 -23.08
N LEU A 20 -15.02 17.93 -21.82
CA LEU A 20 -13.79 17.28 -21.39
C LEU A 20 -13.92 15.86 -21.95
N ALA A 21 -12.95 15.43 -22.74
CA ALA A 21 -12.92 14.06 -23.20
C ALA A 21 -13.13 13.19 -21.96
N GLU A 22 -14.21 12.39 -21.93
CA GLU A 22 -14.33 11.33 -20.94
C GLU A 22 -13.08 10.49 -21.12
N TYR A 23 -12.15 10.65 -20.17
CA TYR A 23 -11.02 9.75 -20.11
C TYR A 23 -11.62 8.43 -19.73
N ASN A 24 -11.79 7.54 -20.72
CA ASN A 24 -12.16 6.15 -20.50
C ASN A 24 -11.01 5.53 -19.73
N TYR A 25 -11.05 5.67 -18.40
CA TYR A 25 -10.14 4.95 -17.54
C TYR A 25 -10.32 3.47 -17.84
N THR A 26 -9.20 2.76 -18.01
CA THR A 26 -9.27 1.31 -18.02
C THR A 26 -9.80 0.87 -16.67
N ASP A 27 -10.93 0.17 -16.67
CA ASP A 27 -11.46 -0.47 -15.48
C ASP A 27 -10.35 -1.34 -14.88
N GLY A 28 -9.98 -1.09 -13.61
CA GLY A 28 -9.15 -2.04 -12.87
C GLY A 28 -7.79 -1.57 -12.34
N SER A 29 -7.45 -0.28 -12.34
CA SER A 29 -6.15 0.12 -11.75
C SER A 29 -6.16 -0.01 -10.23
N TYR A 30 -5.04 -0.48 -9.67
CA TYR A 30 -4.79 -0.52 -8.24
C TYR A 30 -3.68 0.46 -7.87
N ALA A 31 -3.93 1.28 -6.86
CA ALA A 31 -2.90 2.15 -6.30
C ALA A 31 -2.14 1.43 -5.17
N MET A 32 -0.83 1.64 -5.08
CA MET A 32 -0.10 1.21 -3.89
C MET A 32 -0.30 2.24 -2.78
N TRP A 33 -0.93 1.83 -1.69
CA TRP A 33 -1.10 2.63 -0.48
C TRP A 33 -0.82 1.73 0.73
N ASP A 34 0.39 1.86 1.26
CA ASP A 34 0.87 1.07 2.39
C ASP A 34 1.36 2.02 3.50
N SER A 35 0.45 2.87 3.96
CA SER A 35 0.66 3.82 5.05
C SER A 35 -0.47 3.68 6.09
N THR A 36 -0.26 4.19 7.30
CA THR A 36 -1.33 4.42 8.28
C THR A 36 -1.99 5.80 8.12
N ASP A 37 -1.48 6.63 7.22
CA ASP A 37 -2.05 7.95 6.92
C ASP A 37 -3.34 7.84 6.09
N PRO A 38 -4.22 8.85 6.14
CA PRO A 38 -5.35 8.99 5.24
C PRO A 38 -5.01 8.65 3.78
N ILE A 39 -5.85 7.85 3.09
CA ILE A 39 -5.73 7.63 1.64
C ILE A 39 -5.81 9.00 0.97
N PRO A 40 -4.83 9.39 0.15
CA PRO A 40 -4.82 10.69 -0.51
C PRO A 40 -6.10 10.94 -1.32
N PRO A 41 -6.68 12.16 -1.26
CA PRO A 41 -7.88 12.51 -2.03
C PRO A 41 -7.71 12.31 -3.54
N GLU A 42 -6.49 12.40 -4.06
CA GLU A 42 -6.17 12.17 -5.47
C GLU A 42 -6.36 10.70 -5.87
N ILE A 43 -6.23 9.76 -4.92
CA ILE A 43 -6.53 8.35 -5.14
C ILE A 43 -8.04 8.13 -5.02
N ILE A 44 -8.67 8.65 -3.97
CA ILE A 44 -10.13 8.52 -3.72
C ILE A 44 -10.95 9.05 -4.89
N ASN A 45 -10.60 10.22 -5.41
CA ASN A 45 -11.36 10.89 -6.46
C ASN A 45 -10.94 10.49 -7.87
N ASN A 46 -10.03 9.52 -8.03
CA ASN A 46 -9.61 9.06 -9.35
C ASN A 46 -10.47 7.86 -9.79
N PRO A 47 -11.39 8.05 -10.76
CA PRO A 47 -12.32 7.00 -11.14
C PRO A 47 -11.65 5.81 -11.86
N GLY A 48 -10.38 5.93 -12.25
CA GLY A 48 -9.61 4.80 -12.78
C GLY A 48 -9.03 3.86 -11.73
N VAL A 49 -9.03 4.26 -10.46
CA VAL A 49 -8.55 3.44 -9.35
C VAL A 49 -9.74 2.72 -8.73
N VAL A 50 -9.73 1.39 -8.79
CA VAL A 50 -10.83 0.55 -8.25
C VAL A 50 -10.42 -0.20 -6.98
N GLY A 51 -9.14 -0.12 -6.62
CA GLY A 51 -8.61 -0.82 -5.46
C GLY A 51 -7.26 -0.30 -5.02
N VAL A 52 -6.84 -0.76 -3.84
CA VAL A 52 -5.56 -0.43 -3.24
C VAL A 52 -4.80 -1.69 -2.85
N LEU A 53 -3.47 -1.64 -3.00
CA LEU A 53 -2.55 -2.60 -2.40
C LEU A 53 -2.07 -2.04 -1.07
N THR A 54 -2.40 -2.71 0.02
CA THR A 54 -1.95 -2.38 1.38
C THR A 54 -1.36 -3.60 2.08
N GLY A 55 -0.73 -3.41 3.22
CA GLY A 55 -0.05 -4.52 3.90
C GLY A 55 0.51 -4.21 5.28
N ALA A 56 1.26 -5.16 5.79
CA ALA A 56 2.02 -5.03 7.03
C ALA A 56 3.31 -5.84 6.94
N ARG A 57 4.29 -5.45 7.76
CA ARG A 57 5.57 -6.13 7.87
C ARG A 57 5.52 -7.14 9.00
N TRP A 58 6.26 -8.24 8.88
CA TRP A 58 6.23 -9.31 9.88
C TRP A 58 6.56 -8.79 11.28
N PHE A 59 7.57 -7.93 11.45
CA PHE A 59 7.87 -7.35 12.77
C PHE A 59 6.76 -6.47 13.37
N GLU A 60 5.86 -5.92 12.54
CA GLU A 60 4.70 -5.16 13.02
C GLU A 60 3.58 -6.08 13.47
N ILE A 61 3.43 -7.21 12.77
CA ILE A 61 2.41 -8.24 13.04
C ILE A 61 2.78 -9.08 14.25
N GLU A 62 4.05 -9.47 14.41
CA GLU A 62 4.52 -10.37 15.47
C GLU A 62 5.68 -9.73 16.25
N PRO A 63 5.41 -8.66 17.03
CA PRO A 63 6.46 -7.93 17.75
C PRO A 63 7.19 -8.79 18.79
N GLU A 64 6.49 -9.77 19.38
CA GLU A 64 7.04 -10.79 20.27
C GLU A 64 6.66 -12.18 19.74
N GLU A 65 7.49 -13.19 20.02
CA GLU A 65 7.26 -14.54 19.49
C GLU A 65 5.88 -15.09 19.92
N GLY A 66 5.03 -15.39 18.94
CA GLY A 66 3.68 -15.90 19.16
C GLY A 66 2.64 -14.86 19.62
N VAL A 67 3.00 -13.58 19.71
CA VAL A 67 2.07 -12.49 20.03
C VAL A 67 1.76 -11.72 18.74
N TYR A 68 0.54 -11.89 18.22
CA TYR A 68 0.11 -11.29 16.97
C TYR A 68 -0.75 -10.04 17.19
N ASP A 69 -0.42 -8.95 16.47
CA ASP A 69 -1.15 -7.69 16.43
C ASP A 69 -1.48 -7.31 14.98
N TRP A 70 -2.76 -7.51 14.62
CA TRP A 70 -3.29 -7.20 13.29
C TRP A 70 -3.93 -5.80 13.21
N SER A 71 -4.01 -5.08 14.33
CA SER A 71 -4.83 -3.86 14.45
C SER A 71 -4.49 -2.79 13.41
N LYS A 72 -3.20 -2.65 13.07
CA LYS A 72 -2.75 -1.70 12.03
C LYS A 72 -3.18 -2.13 10.64
N LEU A 73 -3.15 -3.43 10.34
CA LEU A 73 -3.59 -3.95 9.06
C LEU A 73 -5.11 -3.82 8.93
N ASP A 74 -5.85 -4.15 9.98
CA ASP A 74 -7.31 -4.02 10.04
C ASP A 74 -7.76 -2.57 9.85
N ALA A 75 -7.07 -1.63 10.50
CA ALA A 75 -7.33 -0.21 10.32
C ALA A 75 -7.14 0.22 8.85
N LYS A 76 -6.08 -0.26 8.19
CA LYS A 76 -5.84 0.03 6.76
C LYS A 76 -6.92 -0.57 5.87
N ILE A 77 -7.32 -1.82 6.13
CA ILE A 77 -8.39 -2.51 5.39
C ILE A 77 -9.71 -1.73 5.53
N SER A 78 -10.12 -1.46 6.77
CA SER A 78 -11.37 -0.76 7.06
C SER A 78 -11.41 0.61 6.41
N GLN A 79 -10.29 1.34 6.42
CA GLN A 79 -10.21 2.63 5.76
C GLN A 79 -10.36 2.55 4.24
N ALA A 80 -9.74 1.55 3.60
CA ALA A 80 -9.87 1.34 2.16
C ALA A 80 -11.29 0.94 1.77
N GLU A 81 -11.94 0.09 2.57
CA GLU A 81 -13.32 -0.32 2.36
C GLU A 81 -14.31 0.85 2.53
N GLN A 82 -14.10 1.69 3.56
CA GLN A 82 -14.89 2.91 3.77
C GLN A 82 -14.75 3.89 2.60
N ALA A 83 -13.60 3.90 1.91
CA ALA A 83 -13.37 4.66 0.69
C ALA A 83 -13.92 3.99 -0.58
N GLY A 84 -14.53 2.81 -0.47
CA GLY A 84 -15.13 2.08 -1.59
C GLY A 84 -14.13 1.27 -2.44
N PHE A 85 -12.91 1.05 -1.96
CA PHE A 85 -11.88 0.32 -2.70
C PHE A 85 -11.93 -1.19 -2.46
N LYS A 86 -11.57 -1.96 -3.49
CA LYS A 86 -11.15 -3.35 -3.31
C LYS A 86 -9.75 -3.40 -2.70
N VAL A 87 -9.53 -4.31 -1.75
CA VAL A 87 -8.24 -4.44 -1.08
C VAL A 87 -7.44 -5.61 -1.64
N THR A 88 -6.18 -5.36 -2.00
CA THR A 88 -5.17 -6.41 -2.18
C THR A 88 -4.21 -6.35 -1.00
N LEU A 89 -3.92 -7.50 -0.39
CA LEU A 89 -3.06 -7.58 0.78
C LEU A 89 -1.66 -8.08 0.43
N LYS A 90 -0.65 -7.49 1.07
CA LYS A 90 0.71 -8.02 1.11
C LYS A 90 1.20 -8.14 2.56
N ILE A 91 1.69 -9.32 2.92
CA ILE A 91 2.46 -9.49 4.17
C ILE A 91 3.94 -9.55 3.80
N GLN A 92 4.70 -8.56 4.25
CA GLN A 92 6.13 -8.47 3.99
C GLN A 92 6.89 -9.30 5.03
N ALA A 93 7.14 -10.56 4.70
CA ALA A 93 7.84 -11.54 5.55
C ALA A 93 9.16 -12.02 4.92
N SER A 94 9.95 -11.08 4.38
CA SER A 94 11.34 -11.35 4.00
C SER A 94 12.25 -11.24 5.24
N PRO A 95 13.48 -11.77 5.20
CA PRO A 95 14.45 -11.64 6.31
C PRO A 95 14.68 -10.20 6.78
N ALA A 96 14.57 -9.22 5.87
CA ALA A 96 14.68 -7.80 6.20
C ALA A 96 13.54 -7.28 7.09
N TRP A 97 12.38 -7.93 7.04
CA TRP A 97 11.20 -7.57 7.80
C TRP A 97 10.91 -8.52 8.95
N ALA A 98 11.80 -9.48 9.21
CA ALA A 98 11.68 -10.40 10.33
C ALA A 98 11.80 -9.65 11.66
N PRO A 99 11.03 -10.04 12.69
CA PRO A 99 11.10 -9.43 14.01
C PRO A 99 12.46 -9.65 14.68
N ASP A 100 12.80 -8.77 15.62
CA ASP A 100 14.07 -8.80 16.34
C ASP A 100 14.27 -10.11 17.12
N TRP A 101 13.22 -10.68 17.70
CA TRP A 101 13.32 -11.95 18.44
C TRP A 101 13.81 -13.10 17.54
N LEU A 102 13.41 -13.10 16.25
CA LEU A 102 13.86 -14.08 15.28
C LEU A 102 15.25 -13.75 14.73
N ARG A 103 15.49 -12.47 14.40
CA ARG A 103 16.80 -12.01 13.89
C ARG A 103 17.92 -12.16 14.92
N ASN A 104 17.61 -12.08 16.21
CA ASN A 104 18.58 -12.20 17.29
C ASN A 104 18.69 -13.64 17.84
N ASN A 105 17.84 -14.55 17.39
CA ASN A 105 17.91 -15.96 17.81
C ASN A 105 19.29 -16.56 17.45
N PRO A 106 20.02 -17.15 18.41
CA PRO A 106 21.35 -17.73 18.17
C PRO A 106 21.30 -19.04 17.38
N GLY A 107 20.14 -19.71 17.32
CA GLY A 107 19.94 -20.92 16.53
C GLY A 107 19.64 -20.67 15.05
N VAL A 108 19.38 -19.43 14.66
CA VAL A 108 19.08 -19.06 13.27
C VAL A 108 20.37 -18.81 12.50
N GLN A 109 20.55 -19.52 11.38
CA GLN A 109 21.61 -19.25 10.42
C GLN A 109 21.41 -17.89 9.75
N LYS A 110 22.49 -17.11 9.66
CA LYS A 110 22.49 -15.74 9.13
C LYS A 110 23.50 -15.56 8.01
N ILE A 111 23.25 -14.56 7.18
CA ILE A 111 24.19 -14.01 6.21
C ILE A 111 24.35 -12.52 6.47
N ASN A 112 25.58 -12.04 6.33
CA ASN A 112 25.86 -10.61 6.38
C ASN A 112 25.89 -10.07 4.95
N VAL A 113 25.19 -8.96 4.72
CA VAL A 113 25.13 -8.27 3.44
C VAL A 113 25.40 -6.79 3.65
N VAL A 114 26.12 -6.18 2.72
CA VAL A 114 26.26 -4.71 2.70
C VAL A 114 25.14 -4.14 1.85
N ASP A 115 24.39 -3.20 2.42
CA ASP A 115 23.37 -2.48 1.66
C ASP A 115 24.03 -1.42 0.78
N ILE A 116 23.93 -1.63 -0.53
CA ILE A 116 24.51 -0.75 -1.55
C ILE A 116 23.46 0.19 -2.18
N ASN A 117 22.22 0.19 -1.68
CA ASN A 117 21.17 1.05 -2.21
C ASN A 117 21.26 2.47 -1.60
N PRO A 118 21.62 3.51 -2.38
CA PRO A 118 21.77 4.86 -1.86
C PRO A 118 20.45 5.50 -1.38
N TYR A 119 19.30 4.92 -1.73
CA TYR A 119 17.99 5.38 -1.26
C TYR A 119 17.62 4.86 0.14
N HIS A 120 18.43 3.97 0.73
CA HIS A 120 18.21 3.48 2.09
C HIS A 120 19.03 4.30 3.10
N GLU A 121 18.59 5.52 3.42
CA GLU A 121 19.37 6.47 4.24
C GLU A 121 19.91 5.86 5.56
N MET A 122 19.13 5.00 6.21
CA MET A 122 19.50 4.41 7.50
C MET A 122 20.44 3.21 7.40
N SER A 123 20.50 2.51 6.27
CA SER A 123 21.27 1.27 6.09
C SER A 123 22.32 1.33 5.00
N TYR A 124 22.34 2.38 4.17
CA TYR A 124 23.30 2.55 3.09
C TYR A 124 24.75 2.44 3.58
N CYS A 125 25.54 1.61 2.90
CA CYS A 125 26.91 1.24 3.22
C CYS A 125 27.11 0.62 4.62
N LYS A 126 26.05 0.09 5.24
CA LYS A 126 26.14 -0.67 6.49
C LYS A 126 26.06 -2.15 6.22
N GLU A 127 26.79 -2.92 7.03
CA GLU A 127 26.62 -4.37 7.08
C GLU A 127 25.38 -4.70 7.90
N LEU A 128 24.53 -5.55 7.33
CA LEU A 128 23.27 -5.99 7.90
C LEU A 128 23.30 -7.52 8.01
N SER A 129 22.86 -8.05 9.14
CA SER A 129 22.77 -9.48 9.37
C SER A 129 21.32 -9.94 9.26
N TYR A 130 21.07 -10.87 8.35
CA TYR A 130 19.73 -11.38 8.07
C TYR A 130 19.66 -12.90 8.19
N PRO A 131 18.54 -13.46 8.67
CA PRO A 131 18.25 -14.88 8.52
C PRO A 131 18.34 -15.32 7.06
N VAL A 132 18.91 -16.50 6.80
CA VAL A 132 18.84 -17.09 5.45
C VAL A 132 17.49 -17.77 5.23
N PHE A 133 16.98 -17.73 4.00
CA PHE A 133 15.64 -18.23 3.67
C PHE A 133 15.44 -19.73 3.92
N TRP A 134 16.52 -20.52 3.90
CA TRP A 134 16.51 -21.97 4.10
C TRP A 134 16.82 -22.39 5.54
N ASP A 135 17.03 -21.44 6.45
CA ASP A 135 17.14 -21.75 7.87
C ASP A 135 15.82 -22.37 8.37
N SER A 136 15.91 -23.50 9.08
CA SER A 136 14.73 -24.25 9.49
C SER A 136 13.87 -23.48 10.49
N ILE A 137 14.48 -22.78 11.45
CA ILE A 137 13.76 -21.98 12.45
C ILE A 137 13.03 -20.83 11.75
N PHE A 138 13.72 -20.09 10.87
CA PHE A 138 13.10 -19.02 10.09
C PHE A 138 11.93 -19.54 9.24
N HIS A 139 12.11 -20.69 8.58
CA HIS A 139 11.08 -21.29 7.74
C HIS A 139 9.86 -21.74 8.54
N GLU A 140 10.05 -22.39 9.70
CA GLU A 140 8.94 -22.77 10.58
C GLU A 140 8.16 -21.55 11.08
N LYS A 141 8.85 -20.53 11.58
CA LYS A 141 8.21 -19.29 12.05
C LYS A 141 7.45 -18.56 10.96
N LYS A 142 7.98 -18.56 9.73
CA LYS A 142 7.27 -17.98 8.59
C LYS A 142 5.98 -18.75 8.25
N LYS A 143 5.97 -20.08 8.41
CA LYS A 143 4.75 -20.88 8.23
C LYS A 143 3.72 -20.63 9.34
N GLU A 144 4.16 -20.40 10.57
CA GLU A 144 3.29 -19.99 11.67
C GLU A 144 2.62 -18.66 11.33
N LEU A 145 3.38 -17.63 10.95
CA LEU A 145 2.82 -16.35 10.49
C LEU A 145 1.77 -16.53 9.37
N ILE A 146 2.07 -17.34 8.35
CA ILE A 146 1.14 -17.59 7.23
C ILE A 146 -0.15 -18.26 7.72
N ARG A 147 -0.04 -19.18 8.69
CA ARG A 147 -1.21 -19.85 9.28
C ARG A 147 -2.08 -18.86 10.03
N GLU A 148 -1.48 -18.02 10.88
CA GLU A 148 -2.21 -17.01 11.65
C GLU A 148 -2.84 -15.96 10.75
N ALA A 149 -2.11 -15.49 9.72
CA ALA A 149 -2.65 -14.60 8.70
C ALA A 149 -3.89 -15.19 8.01
N GLY A 150 -3.86 -16.48 7.66
CA GLY A 150 -4.99 -17.17 7.05
C GLY A 150 -6.18 -17.34 8.01
N GLY A 151 -5.94 -17.46 9.32
CA GLY A 151 -7.00 -17.56 10.33
C GLY A 151 -7.71 -16.23 10.60
N ASP A 152 -6.94 -15.14 10.61
CA ASP A 152 -7.41 -13.80 10.98
C ASP A 152 -8.05 -13.06 9.79
N ILE A 153 -7.37 -13.03 8.63
CA ILE A 153 -7.79 -12.26 7.44
C ILE A 153 -9.03 -12.86 6.76
N ILE A 154 -9.37 -14.13 7.01
CA ILE A 154 -10.57 -14.76 6.43
C ILE A 154 -11.84 -14.45 7.25
N GLN A 155 -11.69 -13.91 8.46
CA GLN A 155 -12.82 -13.61 9.36
C GLN A 155 -13.28 -12.15 9.33
N THR A 156 -12.51 -11.27 8.68
CA THR A 156 -12.88 -9.88 8.39
C THR A 156 -13.74 -9.78 7.14
#